data_AF-A0A5M9WU98-F1
#
_entry.id   AF-A0A5M9WU98-F1
#
_cell.length_a   1.000
_cell.length_b   1.000
_cell.length_c   1.000
_cell.angle_alpha   90.00
_cell.angle_beta   90.00
_cell.angle_gamma   90.00
#
_symmetry.space_group_name_H-M   'P 1'
#
loop_
_entity.id
_entity.type
_entity.pdbx_description
1 polymer ?
#
loop_
_entity_poly.entity_id
_entity_poly.type
_entity_poly.pdbx_seq_one_letter_code
_entity_poly.pdbx_strand_id
1 'polypeptide(L)'
;MRISCSPGFPGSMIGSIDLRPTKYNQPPSTTSQISQHVDPELISIPYVTDPNFGSHFDAIKMMKGTYQEEFHQSYDVEFTIDVDQKGYITQFEHTFQLERYLDLIRTQSYRVIQTNWRGQSFHVMTYSYMEEVINPSNVIFRCTNAEDVFVVAELVPFRAGGVVEQADNLYLHFRALISARDDLYPIDYMCQPDFDLNLD
;
A
#
# COMPACT_ATOMS: atom_id res chain seq x y z
N MET A 1 5.73 10.95 0.30
CA MET A 1 5.22 9.75 0.96
C MET A 1 6.40 8.91 1.42
N ARG A 2 6.54 8.69 2.73
CA ARG A 2 7.64 7.88 3.26
C ARG A 2 7.31 6.39 3.13
N ILE A 3 8.28 5.65 2.60
CA ILE A 3 8.23 4.20 2.45
C ILE A 3 9.53 3.66 3.03
N SER A 4 9.47 3.19 4.27
CA SER A 4 10.63 2.69 5.01
C SER A 4 10.87 1.20 4.76
N CYS A 5 12.13 0.76 4.90
CA CYS A 5 12.52 -0.64 4.88
C CYS A 5 13.79 -0.81 5.74
N SER A 6 13.68 -1.57 6.83
CA SER A 6 14.77 -1.80 7.78
C SER A 6 14.79 -3.24 8.32
N PRO A 7 15.90 -3.73 8.90
CA PRO A 7 15.94 -5.06 9.48
C PRO A 7 14.89 -5.18 10.60
N GLY A 8 14.08 -6.23 10.55
CA GLY A 8 13.07 -6.50 11.57
C GLY A 8 13.45 -7.68 12.47
N PHE A 9 13.42 -8.87 11.89
CA PHE A 9 13.82 -10.13 12.52
C PHE A 9 14.81 -10.86 11.63
N PRO A 10 15.57 -11.86 12.13
CA PRO A 10 16.60 -12.54 11.34
C PRO A 10 16.09 -13.01 9.96
N GLY A 11 16.65 -12.43 8.90
CA GLY A 11 16.31 -12.76 7.51
C GLY A 11 15.07 -12.06 6.93
N SER A 12 14.48 -11.08 7.62
CA SER A 12 13.29 -10.33 7.15
C SER A 12 13.47 -8.82 7.31
N MET A 13 12.97 -8.06 6.33
CA MET A 13 12.87 -6.59 6.41
C MET A 13 11.44 -6.22 6.77
N ILE A 14 11.29 -5.24 7.67
CA ILE A 14 10.00 -4.62 7.97
C ILE A 14 10.01 -3.23 7.36
N GLY A 15 8.90 -2.86 6.74
CA GLY A 15 8.69 -1.52 6.21
C GLY A 15 7.36 -0.92 6.67
N SER A 16 7.29 0.39 6.65
CA SER A 16 6.07 1.17 6.85
C SER A 16 5.82 2.09 5.66
N ILE A 17 4.55 2.33 5.36
CA ILE A 17 4.12 3.29 4.33
C ILE A 17 3.20 4.31 4.98
N ASP A 18 3.64 5.56 4.98
CA ASP A 18 2.90 6.69 5.57
C ASP A 18 1.97 7.28 4.52
N LEU A 19 0.70 6.89 4.54
CA LEU A 19 -0.28 7.31 3.52
C LEU A 19 -0.68 8.78 3.63
N ARG A 20 -0.43 9.41 4.77
CA ARG A 20 -0.81 10.80 4.99
C ARG A 20 0.36 11.64 5.42
N PRO A 21 0.39 12.92 5.04
CA PRO A 21 1.27 13.88 5.66
C PRO A 21 0.85 14.06 7.13
N THR A 22 1.42 13.29 8.05
CA THR A 22 1.22 13.50 9.48
C THR A 22 2.09 14.66 9.99
N LYS A 23 1.73 15.22 11.15
CA LYS A 23 2.41 16.35 11.82
C LYS A 23 3.88 16.09 12.19
N TYR A 24 4.37 14.87 12.04
CA TYR A 24 5.77 14.51 12.20
C TYR A 24 6.45 14.56 10.83
N ASN A 25 6.60 15.79 10.30
CA ASN A 25 7.50 16.06 9.18
C ASN A 25 8.93 15.75 9.64
N GLN A 26 9.26 14.47 9.78
CA GLN A 26 10.64 14.07 9.84
C GLN A 26 11.22 14.42 8.47
N PRO A 27 12.32 15.19 8.42
CA PRO A 27 13.01 15.38 7.16
C PRO A 27 13.40 14.00 6.60
N PRO A 28 13.48 13.86 5.26
CA PRO A 28 13.98 12.64 4.65
C PRO A 28 15.26 12.18 5.33
N SER A 29 15.37 10.87 5.53
CA SER A 29 16.52 10.25 6.18
C SER A 29 17.80 10.61 5.43
N THR A 30 18.70 11.37 6.05
CA THR A 30 20.00 11.74 5.46
C THR A 30 20.95 10.55 5.38
N THR A 31 20.61 9.44 6.02
CA THR A 31 21.40 8.21 6.09
C THR A 31 20.82 7.09 5.23
N SER A 32 19.78 7.37 4.43
CA SER A 32 19.19 6.35 3.59
C SER A 32 20.21 5.78 2.61
N GLN A 33 20.25 4.45 2.51
CA GLN A 33 21.15 3.73 1.64
C GLN A 33 20.55 3.48 0.24
N ILE A 34 19.32 3.93 -0.03
CA ILE A 34 18.58 3.57 -1.24
C ILE A 34 19.33 3.88 -2.56
N SER A 35 20.01 5.02 -2.64
CA SER A 35 20.76 5.43 -3.84
C SER A 35 22.03 4.62 -4.10
N GLN A 36 22.42 3.75 -3.15
CA GLN A 36 23.51 2.78 -3.34
C GLN A 36 23.01 1.51 -4.04
N HIS A 37 21.69 1.28 -4.06
CA HIS A 37 21.06 0.05 -4.57
C HIS A 37 20.13 0.28 -5.77
N VAL A 38 19.66 1.51 -5.95
CA VAL A 38 18.77 1.91 -7.06
C VAL A 38 19.34 3.15 -7.71
N ASP A 39 19.30 3.19 -9.05
CA ASP A 39 19.68 4.38 -9.81
C ASP A 39 18.82 5.58 -9.36
N PRO A 40 19.42 6.72 -8.96
CA PRO A 40 18.69 7.91 -8.55
C PRO A 40 17.59 8.35 -9.50
N GLU A 41 17.73 8.14 -10.82
CA GLU A 41 16.69 8.50 -11.80
C GLU A 41 15.41 7.63 -11.67
N LEU A 42 15.54 6.42 -11.13
CA LEU A 42 14.43 5.50 -10.90
C LEU A 42 13.76 5.71 -9.53
N ILE A 43 14.39 6.47 -8.61
CA ILE A 43 13.85 6.76 -7.27
C ILE A 43 12.77 7.85 -7.40
N SER A 44 11.60 7.43 -7.87
CA SER A 44 10.45 8.30 -8.13
C SER A 44 9.14 7.54 -7.98
N ILE A 45 8.06 8.28 -7.74
CA ILE A 45 6.68 7.76 -7.76
C ILE A 45 5.96 8.49 -8.90
N PRO A 46 5.85 7.88 -10.09
CA PRO A 46 5.28 8.56 -11.25
C PRO A 46 3.77 8.79 -11.06
N TYR A 47 3.31 9.91 -11.63
CA TYR A 47 1.90 10.21 -11.81
C TYR A 47 1.49 9.90 -13.25
N VAL A 48 0.42 9.13 -13.40
CA VAL A 48 -0.13 8.73 -14.69
C VAL A 48 -1.63 9.05 -14.72
N THR A 49 -2.13 9.50 -15.87
CA THR A 49 -3.58 9.59 -16.11
C THR A 49 -3.99 8.45 -17.03
N ASP A 50 -4.85 7.56 -16.52
CA ASP A 50 -5.49 6.50 -17.29
C ASP A 50 -6.97 6.42 -16.89
N PRO A 51 -7.88 7.03 -17.66
CA PRO A 51 -9.31 7.07 -17.34
C PRO A 51 -9.97 5.69 -17.26
N ASN A 52 -9.39 4.65 -17.87
CA ASN A 52 -9.99 3.32 -17.97
C ASN A 52 -9.45 2.36 -16.90
N PHE A 53 -8.38 2.73 -16.20
CA PHE A 53 -7.71 1.86 -15.24
C PHE A 53 -8.66 1.33 -14.15
N GLY A 54 -9.60 2.17 -13.71
CA GLY A 54 -10.61 1.82 -12.72
C GLY A 54 -11.50 0.64 -13.11
N SER A 55 -11.68 0.37 -14.40
CA SER A 55 -12.48 -0.77 -14.87
C SER A 55 -11.90 -2.13 -14.45
N HIS A 56 -10.60 -2.21 -14.15
CA HIS A 56 -9.99 -3.42 -13.59
C HIS A 56 -10.60 -3.81 -12.24
N PHE A 57 -11.10 -2.84 -11.47
CA PHE A 57 -11.68 -3.07 -10.15
C PHE A 57 -13.13 -3.58 -10.21
N ASP A 58 -13.79 -3.55 -11.37
CA ASP A 58 -15.15 -4.04 -11.52
C ASP A 58 -15.25 -5.57 -11.39
N ALA A 59 -14.16 -6.27 -11.71
CA ALA A 59 -14.05 -7.73 -11.56
C ALA A 59 -13.66 -8.17 -10.14
N ILE A 60 -13.23 -7.24 -9.28
CA ILE A 60 -12.74 -7.54 -7.94
C ILE A 60 -13.91 -7.54 -6.95
N LYS A 61 -13.95 -8.53 -6.07
CA LYS A 61 -15.02 -8.67 -5.07
C LYS A 61 -14.96 -7.52 -4.05
N MET A 62 -16.04 -6.76 -3.95
CA MET A 62 -16.25 -5.81 -2.85
C MET A 62 -16.72 -6.55 -1.58
N MET A 63 -16.10 -6.26 -0.45
CA MET A 63 -16.47 -6.80 0.86
C MET A 63 -17.70 -6.10 1.42
N LYS A 64 -18.42 -6.76 2.35
CA LYS A 64 -19.70 -6.24 2.85
C LYS A 64 -19.48 -5.13 3.88
N GLY A 65 -18.57 -5.35 4.81
CA GLY A 65 -18.16 -4.36 5.79
C GLY A 65 -17.13 -3.39 5.25
N THR A 66 -16.87 -2.37 6.04
CA THR A 66 -15.66 -1.57 5.93
C THR A 66 -14.41 -2.39 6.28
N TYR A 67 -13.24 -1.88 5.93
CA TYR A 67 -11.96 -2.42 6.37
C TYR A 67 -11.98 -2.72 7.89
N GLN A 68 -12.33 -1.73 8.72
CA GLN A 68 -12.36 -1.90 10.18
C GLN A 68 -13.38 -2.93 10.68
N GLU A 69 -14.56 -3.01 10.05
CA GLU A 69 -15.60 -3.96 10.47
C GLU A 69 -15.24 -5.40 10.11
N GLU A 70 -14.46 -5.61 9.05
CA GLU A 70 -14.03 -6.93 8.59
C GLU A 70 -12.76 -7.43 9.31
N PHE A 71 -12.09 -6.55 10.07
CA PHE A 71 -10.91 -6.89 10.86
C PHE A 71 -11.24 -7.88 11.98
N HIS A 72 -10.44 -8.95 12.10
CA HIS A 72 -10.69 -10.13 12.93
C HIS A 72 -11.99 -10.90 12.63
N GLN A 73 -12.71 -10.57 11.55
CA GLN A 73 -13.87 -11.33 11.06
C GLN A 73 -13.53 -12.09 9.78
N SER A 74 -12.97 -11.38 8.80
CA SER A 74 -12.61 -11.91 7.48
C SER A 74 -11.10 -11.97 7.25
N TYR A 75 -10.32 -11.21 8.01
CA TYR A 75 -8.87 -11.17 7.90
C TYR A 75 -8.20 -10.70 9.20
N ASP A 76 -6.89 -10.92 9.29
CA ASP A 76 -5.97 -10.32 10.25
C ASP A 76 -4.83 -9.59 9.52
N VAL A 77 -3.96 -8.90 10.23
CA VAL A 77 -2.80 -8.19 9.67
C VAL A 77 -1.51 -8.74 10.25
N GLU A 78 -0.43 -8.69 9.48
CA GLU A 78 0.88 -9.17 9.95
C GLU A 78 1.42 -8.29 11.09
N PHE A 79 1.25 -6.98 10.93
CA PHE A 79 1.67 -5.98 11.91
C PHE A 79 0.53 -5.00 12.19
N THR A 80 0.64 -3.77 11.70
CA THR A 80 -0.30 -2.69 12.02
C THR A 80 -0.80 -2.03 10.76
N ILE A 81 -2.09 -1.73 10.75
CA ILE A 81 -2.69 -0.79 9.81
C ILE A 81 -3.38 0.28 10.65
N ASP A 82 -2.79 1.47 10.66
CA ASP A 82 -3.29 2.58 11.45
C ASP A 82 -4.46 3.25 10.74
N VAL A 83 -5.48 3.57 11.53
CA VAL A 83 -6.75 4.15 11.09
C VAL A 83 -7.09 5.35 11.95
N ASP A 84 -7.53 6.43 11.32
CA ASP A 84 -7.99 7.61 12.04
C ASP A 84 -9.36 7.38 12.70
N GLN A 85 -9.81 8.37 13.48
CA GLN A 85 -11.11 8.32 14.17
C GLN A 85 -12.32 8.25 13.23
N LYS A 86 -12.13 8.51 11.93
CA LYS A 86 -13.19 8.46 10.92
C LYS A 86 -13.15 7.15 10.11
N GLY A 87 -12.19 6.25 10.40
CA GLY A 87 -12.06 4.94 9.77
C GLY A 87 -11.19 4.93 8.52
N TYR A 88 -10.41 5.99 8.26
CA TYR A 88 -9.52 6.03 7.11
C TYR A 88 -8.08 5.70 7.49
N ILE A 89 -7.39 5.02 6.58
CA ILE A 89 -6.03 4.52 6.82
C ILE A 89 -5.02 5.65 6.76
N THR A 90 -4.09 5.67 7.73
CA THR A 90 -3.04 6.68 7.84
C THR A 90 -1.65 6.11 7.58
N GLN A 91 -1.43 4.85 7.93
CA GLN A 91 -0.17 4.14 7.78
C GLN A 91 -0.44 2.64 7.73
N PHE A 92 0.44 1.87 7.10
CA PHE A 92 0.50 0.42 7.32
C PHE A 92 1.93 -0.09 7.36
N GLU A 93 2.12 -1.21 8.05
CA GLU A 93 3.39 -1.94 8.18
C GLU A 93 3.29 -3.29 7.48
N HIS A 94 4.41 -3.75 6.91
CA HIS A 94 4.45 -5.03 6.19
C HIS A 94 5.86 -5.62 6.15
N THR A 95 5.98 -6.95 6.10
CA THR A 95 7.26 -7.63 5.83
C THR A 95 7.51 -7.67 4.32
N PHE A 96 8.68 -7.21 3.89
CA PHE A 96 9.15 -7.45 2.52
C PHE A 96 10.50 -8.17 2.50
N GLN A 97 10.74 -8.94 1.45
CA GLN A 97 12.11 -9.29 1.09
C GLN A 97 12.81 -8.05 0.54
N LEU A 98 14.05 -7.79 0.96
CA LEU A 98 14.83 -6.64 0.50
C LEU A 98 14.82 -6.52 -1.04
N GLU A 99 15.06 -7.61 -1.74
CA GLU A 99 15.10 -7.59 -3.21
C GLU A 99 13.76 -7.21 -3.84
N ARG A 100 12.64 -7.64 -3.24
CA ARG A 100 11.32 -7.24 -3.70
C ARG A 100 11.09 -5.75 -3.48
N TYR A 101 11.48 -5.21 -2.33
CA TYR A 101 11.39 -3.77 -2.07
C TYR A 101 12.18 -2.96 -3.11
N LEU A 102 13.43 -3.34 -3.37
CA LEU A 102 14.29 -2.68 -4.35
C LEU A 102 13.71 -2.79 -5.77
N ASP A 103 13.18 -3.95 -6.14
CA ASP A 103 12.59 -4.18 -7.46
C ASP A 103 11.31 -3.38 -7.69
N LEU A 104 10.44 -3.25 -6.68
CA LEU A 104 9.25 -2.39 -6.75
C LEU A 104 9.62 -0.93 -7.02
N ILE A 105 10.75 -0.44 -6.50
CA ILE A 105 11.24 0.91 -6.77
C ILE A 105 11.82 1.00 -8.19
N ARG A 106 12.70 0.06 -8.57
CA ARG A 106 13.33 0.02 -9.92
C ARG A 106 12.30 -0.04 -11.05
N THR A 107 11.21 -0.78 -10.84
CA THR A 107 10.12 -0.93 -11.80
C THR A 107 9.07 0.19 -11.70
N GLN A 108 9.24 1.15 -10.78
CA GLN A 108 8.29 2.21 -10.47
C GLN A 108 6.89 1.65 -10.21
N SER A 109 6.83 0.53 -9.50
CA SER A 109 5.58 -0.15 -9.13
C SER A 109 4.80 0.65 -8.09
N TYR A 110 5.48 1.46 -7.28
CA TYR A 110 4.86 2.56 -6.56
C TYR A 110 4.51 3.69 -7.53
N ARG A 111 3.23 3.92 -7.78
CA ARG A 111 2.77 4.99 -8.69
C ARG A 111 1.39 5.48 -8.32
N VAL A 112 1.09 6.69 -8.79
CA VAL A 112 -0.21 7.33 -8.69
C VAL A 112 -0.90 7.30 -10.05
N ILE A 113 -2.12 6.76 -10.11
CA ILE A 113 -2.91 6.68 -11.34
C ILE A 113 -4.22 7.41 -11.15
N GLN A 114 -4.41 8.52 -11.86
CA GLN A 114 -5.71 9.16 -11.97
C GLN A 114 -6.60 8.38 -12.93
N THR A 115 -7.79 8.00 -12.47
CA THR A 115 -8.76 7.21 -13.24
C THR A 115 -10.19 7.69 -12.99
N ASN A 116 -11.12 7.20 -13.81
CA ASN A 116 -12.53 7.18 -13.47
C ASN A 116 -12.94 5.77 -13.02
N TRP A 117 -13.77 5.68 -11.99
CA TRP A 117 -14.37 4.43 -11.55
C TRP A 117 -15.76 4.71 -10.97
N ARG A 118 -16.74 3.90 -11.37
CA ARG A 118 -18.14 4.04 -10.91
C ARG A 118 -18.73 5.46 -11.08
N GLY A 119 -18.34 6.15 -12.15
CA GLY A 119 -18.83 7.50 -12.47
C GLY A 119 -18.18 8.64 -11.68
N GLN A 120 -17.13 8.36 -10.90
CA GLN A 120 -16.39 9.35 -10.12
C GLN A 120 -14.89 9.27 -10.45
N SER A 121 -14.17 10.39 -10.30
CA SER A 121 -12.72 10.43 -10.45
C SER A 121 -12.04 9.99 -9.15
N PHE A 122 -11.04 9.14 -9.29
CA PHE A 122 -10.21 8.63 -8.20
C PHE A 122 -8.74 8.69 -8.58
N HIS A 123 -7.88 8.67 -7.58
CA HIS A 123 -6.47 8.36 -7.72
C HIS A 123 -6.17 7.04 -7.03
N VAL A 124 -5.49 6.16 -7.75
CA VAL A 124 -5.03 4.86 -7.26
C VAL A 124 -3.55 4.97 -6.93
N MET A 125 -3.20 4.64 -5.70
CA MET A 125 -1.81 4.49 -5.25
C MET A 125 -1.51 3.01 -5.17
N THR A 126 -0.53 2.56 -5.96
CA THR A 126 -0.13 1.15 -5.99
C THR A 126 1.05 0.90 -5.06
N TYR A 127 1.04 -0.24 -4.37
CA TYR A 127 2.10 -0.69 -3.46
C TYR A 127 2.68 -2.06 -3.85
N SER A 128 2.37 -2.49 -5.08
CA SER A 128 2.80 -3.77 -5.63
C SER A 128 2.90 -3.71 -7.14
N TYR A 129 3.39 -4.78 -7.76
CA TYR A 129 3.37 -4.94 -9.21
C TYR A 129 1.94 -4.83 -9.75
N MET A 130 1.82 -4.30 -10.97
CA MET A 130 0.52 -3.95 -11.54
C MET A 130 -0.41 -5.16 -11.65
N GLU A 131 0.11 -6.29 -12.09
CA GLU A 131 -0.59 -7.57 -12.20
C GLU A 131 -1.12 -8.08 -10.86
N GLU A 132 -0.45 -7.76 -9.75
CA GLU A 132 -0.92 -8.10 -8.40
C GLU A 132 -1.97 -7.11 -7.91
N VAL A 133 -1.92 -5.84 -8.34
CA VAL A 133 -2.93 -4.82 -8.00
C VAL A 133 -4.27 -5.13 -8.66
N ILE A 134 -4.25 -5.47 -9.95
CA ILE A 134 -5.47 -5.73 -10.74
C ILE A 134 -5.93 -7.20 -10.69
N ASN A 135 -5.33 -8.01 -9.82
CA ASN A 135 -5.66 -9.42 -9.72
C ASN A 135 -7.15 -9.59 -9.31
N PRO A 136 -7.99 -10.30 -10.09
CA PRO A 136 -9.41 -10.48 -9.77
C PRO A 136 -9.65 -11.30 -8.49
N SER A 137 -8.64 -12.04 -8.01
CA SER A 137 -8.70 -12.76 -6.72
C SER A 137 -8.54 -11.85 -5.51
N ASN A 138 -8.15 -10.58 -5.70
CA ASN A 138 -8.15 -9.59 -4.64
C ASN A 138 -9.56 -9.34 -4.11
N VAL A 139 -9.62 -8.60 -3.01
CA VAL A 139 -10.85 -8.04 -2.46
C VAL A 139 -10.69 -6.53 -2.30
N ILE A 140 -11.83 -5.83 -2.35
CA ILE A 140 -11.90 -4.40 -2.08
C ILE A 140 -12.65 -4.17 -0.79
N PHE A 141 -12.05 -3.41 0.12
CA PHE A 141 -12.70 -2.89 1.31
C PHE A 141 -12.96 -1.41 1.13
N ARG A 142 -14.17 -0.96 1.45
CA ARG A 142 -14.43 0.47 1.69
C ARG A 142 -13.80 0.89 3.01
N CYS A 143 -13.15 2.05 3.08
CA CYS A 143 -12.67 2.57 4.37
C CYS A 143 -13.86 3.02 5.24
N THR A 144 -14.83 3.68 4.61
CA THR A 144 -16.03 4.19 5.27
C THR A 144 -17.27 3.95 4.40
N ASN A 145 -18.45 4.20 4.97
CA ASN A 145 -19.70 4.15 4.23
C ASN A 145 -19.88 5.29 3.21
N ALA A 146 -18.95 6.25 3.15
CA ALA A 146 -18.96 7.32 2.14
C ALA A 146 -18.50 6.85 0.75
N GLU A 147 -17.85 5.68 0.67
CA GLU A 147 -17.37 5.09 -0.60
C GLU A 147 -16.45 6.03 -1.40
N ASP A 148 -15.68 6.85 -0.69
CA ASP A 148 -14.73 7.83 -1.22
C ASP A 148 -13.27 7.35 -1.14
N VAL A 149 -13.00 6.30 -0.35
CA VAL A 149 -11.69 5.67 -0.20
C VAL A 149 -11.85 4.16 -0.05
N PHE A 150 -11.04 3.40 -0.78
CA PHE A 150 -11.04 1.94 -0.80
C PHE A 150 -9.62 1.36 -0.70
N VAL A 151 -9.54 0.15 -0.15
CA VAL A 151 -8.34 -0.67 -0.08
C VAL A 151 -8.50 -1.85 -1.01
N VAL A 152 -7.55 -2.02 -1.93
CA VAL A 152 -7.39 -3.27 -2.67
C VAL A 152 -6.39 -4.13 -1.91
N ALA A 153 -6.80 -5.34 -1.59
CA ALA A 153 -6.04 -6.26 -0.77
C ALA A 153 -6.08 -7.68 -1.34
N GLU A 154 -4.98 -8.40 -1.16
CA GLU A 154 -4.97 -9.85 -1.29
C GLU A 154 -5.16 -10.45 0.11
N LEU A 155 -5.99 -11.50 0.23
CA LEU A 155 -6.14 -12.27 1.46
C LEU A 155 -5.39 -13.59 1.31
N VAL A 156 -4.30 -13.76 2.05
CA VAL A 156 -3.44 -14.94 1.95
C VAL A 156 -3.33 -15.66 3.30
N PRO A 157 -3.21 -17.00 3.34
CA PRO A 157 -2.92 -17.69 4.58
C PRO A 157 -1.62 -17.18 5.21
N PHE A 158 -1.58 -17.04 6.53
CA PHE A 158 -0.34 -16.64 7.21
C PHE A 158 0.77 -17.67 7.01
N ARG A 159 1.99 -17.19 6.77
CA ARG A 159 3.19 -18.03 6.74
C ARG A 159 4.30 -17.41 7.57
N ALA A 160 4.32 -17.67 8.88
CA ALA A 160 5.49 -17.35 9.69
C ALA A 160 6.70 -18.19 9.23
N GLY A 161 7.74 -17.52 8.75
CA GLY A 161 9.01 -18.14 8.37
C GLY A 161 8.91 -19.24 7.31
N GLY A 162 7.80 -19.32 6.57
CA GLY A 162 7.55 -20.38 5.58
C GLY A 162 7.25 -21.77 6.14
N VAL A 163 7.01 -21.95 7.45
CA VAL A 163 6.89 -23.28 8.09
C VAL A 163 5.52 -23.54 8.72
N VAL A 164 4.80 -22.52 9.20
CA VAL A 164 3.50 -22.69 9.86
C VAL A 164 2.41 -21.97 9.08
N GLU A 165 1.63 -22.73 8.31
CA GLU A 165 0.43 -22.26 7.63
C GLU A 165 -0.75 -22.36 8.60
N GLN A 166 -1.25 -21.22 9.08
CA GLN A 166 -2.53 -21.18 9.79
C GLN A 166 -3.63 -21.06 8.75
N ALA A 167 -4.10 -22.21 8.25
CA ALA A 167 -5.10 -22.26 7.17
C ALA A 167 -6.42 -21.54 7.51
N ASP A 168 -6.74 -21.40 8.80
CA ASP A 168 -7.98 -20.77 9.26
C ASP A 168 -7.91 -19.24 9.33
N ASN A 169 -6.71 -18.64 9.22
CA ASN A 169 -6.51 -17.19 9.31
C ASN A 169 -5.95 -16.63 8.01
N LEU A 170 -6.71 -15.74 7.37
CA LEU A 170 -6.27 -14.99 6.21
C LEU A 170 -5.68 -13.65 6.65
N TYR A 171 -4.55 -13.29 6.07
CA TYR A 171 -3.82 -12.06 6.34
C TYR A 171 -3.98 -11.11 5.16
N LEU A 172 -4.19 -9.85 5.48
CA LEU A 172 -4.38 -8.80 4.49
C LEU A 172 -3.02 -8.29 3.99
N HIS A 173 -2.79 -8.45 2.69
CA HIS A 173 -1.67 -7.87 1.97
C HIS A 173 -2.17 -6.66 1.18
N PHE A 174 -1.71 -5.48 1.56
CA PHE A 174 -2.14 -4.23 0.96
C PHE A 174 -1.57 -4.09 -0.46
N ARG A 175 -2.44 -3.94 -1.47
CA ARG A 175 -2.03 -3.83 -2.88
C ARG A 175 -2.16 -2.43 -3.44
N ALA A 176 -3.27 -1.75 -3.15
CA ALA A 176 -3.48 -0.37 -3.58
C ALA A 176 -4.49 0.38 -2.70
N LEU A 177 -4.37 1.71 -2.67
CA LEU A 177 -5.35 2.61 -2.10
C LEU A 177 -6.05 3.34 -3.25
N ILE A 178 -7.38 3.31 -3.32
CA ILE A 178 -8.18 4.07 -4.28
C ILE A 178 -8.82 5.21 -3.51
N SER A 179 -8.58 6.46 -3.87
CA SER A 179 -9.05 7.62 -3.11
C SER A 179 -9.60 8.73 -4.01
N ALA A 180 -10.73 9.31 -3.62
CA ALA A 180 -11.25 10.57 -4.17
C ALA A 180 -11.04 11.75 -3.20
N ARG A 181 -10.20 11.57 -2.18
CA ARG A 181 -10.00 12.49 -1.06
C ARG A 181 -8.60 13.09 -1.08
N ASP A 182 -8.40 14.04 -1.98
CA ASP A 182 -7.14 14.80 -2.08
C ASP A 182 -6.81 15.60 -0.82
N ASP A 183 -7.82 15.91 0.01
CA ASP A 183 -7.63 16.55 1.32
C ASP A 183 -7.01 15.61 2.37
N LEU A 184 -7.20 14.29 2.22
CA LEU A 184 -6.61 13.28 3.10
C LEU A 184 -5.33 12.67 2.52
N TYR A 185 -5.31 12.49 1.20
CA TYR A 185 -4.26 11.80 0.45
C TYR A 185 -3.75 12.68 -0.70
N PRO A 186 -3.10 13.82 -0.40
CA PRO A 186 -2.76 14.81 -1.42
C PRO A 186 -1.75 14.25 -2.42
N ILE A 187 -1.99 14.50 -3.70
CA ILE A 187 -1.19 13.98 -4.82
C ILE A 187 0.26 14.45 -4.75
N ASP A 188 0.50 15.71 -4.38
CA ASP A 188 1.86 16.26 -4.23
C ASP A 188 2.66 15.50 -3.16
N TYR A 189 2.00 15.05 -2.09
CA TYR A 189 2.63 14.22 -1.07
C TYR A 189 2.84 12.79 -1.57
N MET A 190 1.85 12.20 -2.25
CA MET A 190 1.92 10.82 -2.76
C MET A 190 2.99 10.64 -3.83
N CYS A 191 3.18 11.64 -4.70
CA CYS A 191 4.17 11.60 -5.77
C CYS A 191 5.58 11.99 -5.31
N GLN A 192 5.75 12.47 -4.07
CA GLN A 192 7.05 12.82 -3.53
C GLN A 192 7.74 11.55 -2.97
N PRO A 193 8.80 11.03 -3.61
CA PRO A 193 9.48 9.83 -3.15
C PRO A 193 10.28 10.13 -1.88
N ASP A 194 9.99 9.40 -0.80
CA ASP A 194 10.83 9.33 0.40
C ASP A 194 11.05 7.86 0.76
N PHE A 195 11.80 7.17 -0.12
CA PHE A 195 12.19 5.78 0.07
C PHE A 195 13.34 5.73 1.07
N ASP A 196 13.09 5.17 2.25
CA ASP A 196 14.07 5.09 3.32
C ASP A 196 14.54 3.66 3.55
N LEU A 197 15.67 3.31 2.95
CA LEU A 197 16.34 2.03 3.18
C LEU A 197 17.43 2.18 4.26
N ASN A 198 17.33 1.38 5.32
CA ASN A 198 18.40 1.17 6.28
C ASN A 198 18.73 -0.33 6.33
N LEU A 199 20.00 -0.72 6.23
CA LEU A 199 20.46 -2.11 6.33
C LEU A 199 21.33 -2.37 7.58
N ASP A 200 21.60 -1.33 8.36
CA ASP A 200 22.43 -1.37 9.56
C ASP A 200 21.61 -1.69 10.84
#